data_AF-A0A412X5A0-F1
#
_entry.id   AF-A0A412X5A0-F1
#
_cell.length_a   1.000
_cell.length_b   1.000
_cell.length_c   1.000
_cell.angle_alpha   90.00
_cell.angle_beta   90.00
_cell.angle_gamma   90.00
#
_symmetry.space_group_name_H-M   'P 1'
#
loop_
_entity.id
_entity.type
_entity.pdbx_description
1 polymer ?
#
loop_
_entity_poly.entity_id
_entity_poly.type
_entity_poly.pdbx_seq_one_letter_code
_entity_poly.pdbx_strand_id
1 'polypeptide(L)'
;MPYKSSGIIISGTQYDRRQKLTPFQKAEIFHRYMTEAVSQRQLAREYGVSRRLITFIVNPESEERNKELLRENKAKGLYKYDRKKHTENIRNHRRYKQRLFQEGKIILKDG
;
A
#
# COMPACT_ATOMS: atom_id res chain seq x y z
N MET A 1 -25.48 -4.67 12.03
CA MET A 1 -24.62 -3.81 12.88
C MET A 1 -23.20 -3.78 12.34
N PRO A 2 -22.45 -2.68 12.48
CA PRO A 2 -21.03 -2.64 12.13
C PRO A 2 -20.22 -3.59 13.03
N TYR A 3 -19.11 -4.10 12.52
CA TYR A 3 -18.21 -4.97 13.31
C TYR A 3 -17.57 -4.18 14.46
N LYS A 4 -17.36 -4.82 15.62
CA LYS A 4 -16.62 -4.25 16.76
C LYS A 4 -15.22 -3.79 16.34
N SER A 5 -14.59 -4.50 15.41
CA SER A 5 -13.27 -4.17 14.86
C SER A 5 -13.24 -2.89 14.01
N SER A 6 -14.37 -2.25 13.71
CA SER A 6 -14.44 -1.12 12.78
C SER A 6 -13.61 0.07 13.25
N GLY A 7 -13.55 0.34 14.56
CA GLY A 7 -12.77 1.42 15.16
C GLY A 7 -11.26 1.19 15.26
N ILE A 8 -10.77 -0.05 15.09
CA ILE A 8 -9.35 -0.37 15.31
C ILE A 8 -8.49 0.14 14.16
N ILE A 9 -7.51 1.01 14.39
CA ILE A 9 -6.61 1.50 13.34
C ILE A 9 -5.51 0.47 13.08
N ILE A 10 -5.42 -0.01 11.84
CA ILE A 10 -4.37 -0.97 11.41
C ILE A 10 -3.35 -0.35 10.44
N SER A 11 -3.51 0.93 10.08
CA SER A 11 -2.59 1.60 9.16
C SER A 11 -1.21 1.75 9.79
N GLY A 12 -0.16 1.46 9.02
CA GLY A 12 1.22 1.51 9.52
C GLY A 12 1.63 0.33 10.39
N THR A 13 0.74 -0.63 10.65
CA THR A 13 1.07 -1.89 11.31
C THR A 13 1.45 -2.96 10.28
N GLN A 14 2.00 -4.08 10.75
CA GLN A 14 2.22 -5.28 9.93
C GLN A 14 0.94 -5.80 9.23
N TYR A 15 -0.24 -5.42 9.73
CA TYR A 15 -1.52 -5.81 9.13
C TYR A 15 -2.01 -4.85 8.03
N ASP A 16 -1.29 -3.75 7.76
CA ASP A 16 -1.62 -2.83 6.66
C ASP A 16 -1.27 -3.44 5.30
N ARG A 17 -2.25 -4.06 4.65
CA ARG A 17 -2.09 -4.72 3.34
C ARG A 17 -1.67 -3.79 2.19
N ARG A 18 -1.66 -2.47 2.41
CA ARG A 18 -1.17 -1.48 1.44
C ARG A 18 0.36 -1.42 1.41
N GLN A 19 1.02 -1.74 2.52
CA GLN A 19 2.48 -1.80 2.59
C GLN A 19 2.94 -3.16 2.05
N LYS A 20 3.70 -3.13 0.95
CA LYS A 20 4.24 -4.34 0.30
C LYS A 20 5.69 -4.62 0.67
N LEU A 21 6.39 -3.60 1.15
CA LEU A 21 7.81 -3.65 1.49
C LEU A 21 8.01 -3.02 2.87
N THR A 22 8.85 -3.64 3.68
CA THR A 22 9.31 -3.05 4.95
C THR A 22 10.25 -1.88 4.68
N PRO A 23 10.46 -0.96 5.65
CA PRO A 23 11.45 0.10 5.50
C PRO A 23 12.86 -0.42 5.19
N PHE A 24 13.25 -1.54 5.82
CA PHE A 24 14.52 -2.21 5.56
C PHE A 24 14.63 -2.70 4.11
N GLN A 25 13.60 -3.38 3.59
CA GLN A 25 13.60 -3.84 2.20
C GLN A 25 13.67 -2.68 1.21
N LYS A 26 13.05 -1.53 1.50
CA LYS A 26 13.18 -0.34 0.64
C LYS A 26 14.61 0.20 0.62
N ALA A 27 15.26 0.27 1.79
CA ALA A 27 16.65 0.70 1.89
C ALA A 27 17.59 -0.27 1.15
N GLU A 28 17.34 -1.58 1.29
CA GLU A 28 18.10 -2.62 0.58
C GLU A 28 17.92 -2.51 -0.94
N ILE A 29 16.68 -2.38 -1.44
CA ILE A 29 16.39 -2.15 -2.87
C ILE A 29 17.14 -0.93 -3.40
N PHE A 30 17.12 0.17 -2.65
CA PHE A 30 17.82 1.40 -3.02
C PHE A 30 19.34 1.16 -3.10
N HIS A 31 19.93 0.57 -2.06
CA HIS A 31 21.36 0.27 -2.01
C HIS A 31 21.79 -0.66 -3.15
N ARG A 32 21.08 -1.76 -3.35
CA ARG A 32 21.38 -2.74 -4.41
C ARG A 32 21.30 -2.10 -5.79
N TYR A 33 20.29 -1.27 -6.06
CA TYR A 33 20.19 -0.58 -7.33
C TYR A 33 21.33 0.42 -7.59
N MET A 34 21.86 1.06 -6.55
CA MET A 34 22.95 2.04 -6.69
C MET A 34 24.35 1.43 -6.76
N THR A 35 24.53 0.23 -6.19
CA THR A 35 25.86 -0.38 -6.02
C THR A 35 26.06 -1.65 -6.82
N GLU A 36 24.99 -2.38 -7.11
CA GLU A 36 25.02 -3.63 -7.89
C GLU A 36 24.54 -3.36 -9.32
N ALA A 37 25.03 -4.13 -10.29
CA ALA A 37 24.56 -4.09 -11.69
C ALA A 37 23.18 -4.77 -11.87
N VAL A 38 22.22 -4.48 -10.98
CA VAL A 38 20.88 -5.07 -10.97
C VAL A 38 19.84 -4.14 -11.59
N SER A 39 18.96 -4.71 -12.41
CA SER A 39 17.88 -3.93 -13.02
C SER A 39 16.66 -3.79 -12.10
N GLN A 40 15.90 -2.71 -12.25
CA GLN A 40 14.63 -2.52 -11.53
C GLN A 40 13.63 -3.67 -11.78
N ARG A 41 13.66 -4.30 -12.97
CA ARG A 41 12.80 -5.45 -13.31
C ARG A 41 13.22 -6.71 -12.56
N GLN A 42 14.52 -6.90 -12.34
CA GLN A 42 15.02 -8.00 -11.53
C GLN A 42 14.59 -7.81 -10.07
N LEU A 43 14.85 -6.65 -9.47
CA LEU A 43 14.40 -6.32 -8.11
C LEU A 43 12.89 -6.48 -7.94
N ALA A 44 12.09 -6.05 -8.91
CA ALA A 44 10.64 -6.24 -8.89
C ALA A 44 10.22 -7.72 -8.80
N ARG A 45 10.91 -8.61 -9.55
CA ARG A 45 10.64 -10.06 -9.51
C ARG A 45 11.07 -10.68 -8.18
N GLU A 46 12.26 -10.34 -7.69
CA GLU A 46 12.81 -10.86 -6.43
C GLU A 46 11.91 -10.50 -5.23
N TYR A 47 11.41 -9.26 -5.19
CA TYR A 47 10.57 -8.78 -4.09
C TYR A 47 9.07 -8.98 -4.31
N GLY A 48 8.65 -9.54 -5.45
CA GLY A 48 7.24 -9.77 -5.77
C GLY A 48 6.40 -8.49 -5.86
N VAL A 49 7.00 -7.39 -6.33
CA VAL A 49 6.35 -6.07 -6.45
C VAL A 49 6.35 -5.56 -7.89
N SER A 50 5.59 -4.50 -8.16
CA SER A 50 5.61 -3.87 -9.48
C SER A 50 6.92 -3.11 -9.71
N ARG A 51 7.39 -3.09 -10.97
CA ARG A 51 8.53 -2.24 -11.37
C ARG A 51 8.31 -0.78 -10.98
N ARG A 52 7.07 -0.27 -11.09
CA ARG A 52 6.72 1.11 -10.74
C ARG A 52 7.05 1.43 -9.28
N LEU A 53 6.80 0.48 -8.36
CA LEU A 53 7.14 0.66 -6.95
C LEU A 53 8.65 0.74 -6.75
N ILE A 54 9.43 -0.09 -7.44
CA ILE A 54 10.90 0.01 -7.43
C ILE A 54 11.34 1.39 -7.96
N THR A 55 10.77 1.86 -9.06
CA THR A 55 11.07 3.21 -9.59
C THR A 55 10.82 4.30 -8.56
N PHE A 56 9.71 4.24 -7.81
CA PHE A 56 9.44 5.23 -6.75
C PHE A 56 10.44 5.19 -5.61
N ILE A 57 11.00 4.01 -5.29
CA ILE A 57 12.02 3.87 -4.26
C ILE A 57 13.35 4.48 -4.73
N VAL A 58 13.77 4.18 -5.96
CA VAL A 58 15.10 4.61 -6.48
C VAL A 58 15.09 6.03 -7.07
N ASN A 59 13.92 6.54 -7.44
CA ASN A 59 13.72 7.90 -7.94
C ASN A 59 12.45 8.50 -7.31
N PRO A 60 12.57 9.18 -6.15
CA PRO A 60 11.45 9.81 -5.46
C PRO A 60 10.74 10.90 -6.27
N GLU A 61 11.44 11.62 -7.15
CA GLU A 61 10.84 12.67 -8.01
C GLU A 61 9.77 12.08 -8.95
N SER A 62 10.00 10.85 -9.41
CA SER A 62 9.01 10.11 -10.21
C SER A 62 7.73 9.80 -9.42
N GLU A 63 7.83 9.63 -8.10
CA GLU A 63 6.67 9.46 -7.22
C GLU A 63 5.91 10.77 -7.06
N GLU A 64 6.61 11.87 -6.80
CA GLU A 64 6.01 13.20 -6.63
C GLU A 64 5.29 13.66 -7.91
N ARG A 65 5.93 13.55 -9.07
CA ARG A 65 5.28 13.84 -10.36
C ARG A 65 4.04 12.98 -10.59
N ASN A 66 4.06 11.72 -10.14
CA ASN A 66 2.90 10.83 -10.27
C ASN A 66 1.74 11.26 -9.35
N LYS A 67 2.05 11.76 -8.14
CA LYS A 67 1.05 12.33 -7.24
C LYS A 67 0.43 13.60 -7.81
N GLU A 68 1.23 14.47 -8.44
CA GLU A 68 0.77 15.65 -9.17
C GLU A 68 -0.17 15.29 -10.32
N LEU A 69 0.26 14.40 -11.22
CA LEU A 69 -0.57 13.94 -12.34
C LEU A 69 -1.89 13.31 -11.87
N LEU A 70 -1.88 12.58 -10.76
CA LEU A 70 -3.12 12.04 -10.17
C LEU A 70 -4.06 13.16 -9.68
N ARG A 71 -3.52 14.21 -9.06
CA ARG A 71 -4.32 15.37 -8.62
C ARG A 71 -4.92 16.08 -9.83
N GLU A 72 -4.14 16.34 -10.87
CA GLU A 72 -4.62 16.96 -12.10
C GLU A 72 -5.68 16.12 -12.81
N ASN A 73 -5.48 14.81 -12.95
CA ASN A 73 -6.43 13.93 -13.61
C ASN A 73 -7.76 13.85 -12.85
N LYS A 74 -7.74 13.96 -11.52
CA LYS A 74 -8.95 14.07 -10.70
C LYS A 74 -9.65 15.40 -10.94
N ALA A 75 -8.92 16.51 -10.95
CA ALA A 75 -9.46 17.84 -11.21
C ALA A 75 -10.08 17.94 -12.62
N LYS A 76 -9.47 17.29 -13.61
CA LYS A 76 -9.95 17.21 -15.01
C LYS A 76 -11.10 16.19 -15.20
N GLY A 77 -11.54 15.50 -14.14
CA GLY A 77 -12.60 14.49 -14.23
C GLY A 77 -12.24 13.21 -14.99
N LEU A 78 -10.96 13.02 -15.35
CA LEU A 78 -10.47 11.84 -16.06
C LEU A 78 -10.45 10.59 -15.17
N TYR A 79 -10.42 10.79 -13.85
CA TYR A 79 -10.50 9.72 -12.87
C TYR A 79 -11.97 9.32 -12.64
N LYS A 80 -12.41 8.21 -13.25
CA LYS A 80 -13.77 7.68 -13.07
C LYS A 80 -13.88 6.87 -11.78
N TYR A 81 -14.76 7.32 -10.89
CA TYR A 81 -15.05 6.61 -9.65
C TYR A 81 -16.05 5.47 -9.88
N ASP A 82 -15.65 4.25 -9.58
CA ASP A 82 -16.54 3.09 -9.58
C ASP A 82 -17.08 2.81 -8.17
N ARG A 83 -18.37 3.11 -7.97
CA ARG A 83 -19.08 2.91 -6.70
C ARG A 83 -19.17 1.44 -6.30
N LYS A 84 -19.33 0.51 -7.24
CA LYS A 84 -19.42 -0.93 -6.96
C LYS A 84 -18.09 -1.43 -6.42
N LYS A 85 -17.00 -1.11 -7.13
CA LYS A 85 -15.63 -1.46 -6.71
C LYS A 85 -15.26 -0.85 -5.36
N HIS A 86 -15.63 0.40 -5.11
CA HIS A 86 -15.41 1.02 -3.80
C HIS A 86 -16.15 0.28 -2.68
N THR A 87 -17.43 -0.03 -2.91
CA THR A 87 -18.27 -0.74 -1.92
C THR A 87 -17.69 -2.11 -1.58
N GLU A 88 -17.22 -2.84 -2.59
CA GLU A 88 -16.57 -4.13 -2.42
C GLU A 88 -15.24 -4.00 -1.64
N ASN A 89 -14.40 -3.03 -2.00
CA ASN A 89 -13.14 -2.77 -1.29
C ASN A 89 -13.36 -2.47 0.19
N ILE A 90 -14.35 -1.62 0.52
CA ILE A 90 -14.71 -1.31 1.91
C ILE A 90 -15.22 -2.56 2.63
N ARG A 91 -16.07 -3.37 1.99
CA ARG A 91 -16.57 -4.63 2.57
C ARG A 91 -15.43 -5.61 2.86
N ASN A 92 -14.51 -5.80 1.91
CA ASN A 92 -13.35 -6.68 2.05
C ASN A 92 -12.39 -6.18 3.12
N HIS A 93 -12.19 -4.86 3.24
CA HIS A 93 -11.40 -4.26 4.30
C HIS A 93 -12.01 -4.51 5.69
N ARG A 94 -13.33 -4.33 5.83
CA ARG A 94 -14.05 -4.58 7.10
C ARG A 94 -13.98 -6.06 7.50
N ARG A 95 -14.21 -6.99 6.57
CA ARG A 95 -14.09 -8.44 6.81
C ARG A 95 -12.68 -8.83 7.24
N TYR A 96 -11.66 -8.28 6.58
CA TYR A 96 -10.26 -8.53 6.96
C TYR A 96 -9.96 -8.10 8.39
N LYS A 97 -10.38 -6.89 8.80
CA LYS A 97 -10.23 -6.43 10.19
C LYS A 97 -10.99 -7.30 11.18
N GLN A 98 -12.21 -7.71 10.84
CA GLN A 98 -13.00 -8.56 11.71
C GLN A 98 -12.31 -9.93 11.93
N ARG A 99 -11.74 -10.50 10.87
CA ARG A 99 -10.96 -11.74 10.95
C ARG A 99 -9.75 -11.57 11.87
N LEU A 100 -8.96 -10.49 11.71
CA LEU A 100 -7.83 -10.22 12.60
C LEU A 100 -8.25 -10.07 14.07
N PHE A 101 -9.39 -9.43 14.31
CA PHE A 101 -9.93 -9.26 15.66
C PHE A 101 -10.35 -10.59 16.28
N GLN A 102 -11.04 -11.45 15.50
CA GLN A 102 -11.40 -12.81 15.92
C GLN A 102 -10.18 -13.70 16.16
N GLU A 103 -9.12 -13.53 15.37
CA GLU A 103 -7.83 -14.20 15.54
C GLU A 103 -6.99 -13.63 16.70
N GLY A 104 -7.47 -12.61 17.44
CA GLY A 104 -6.74 -11.97 18.53
C GLY A 104 -5.52 -11.14 18.11
N LYS A 105 -5.31 -10.96 16.80
CA LYS A 105 -4.16 -10.27 16.21
C LYS A 105 -4.21 -8.75 16.38
N ILE A 106 -5.41 -8.22 16.53
CA ILE A 106 -5.67 -6.82 16.85
C ILE A 106 -6.67 -6.76 18.00
N ILE A 107 -6.44 -5.83 18.93
CA ILE A 107 -7.29 -5.62 20.11
C ILE A 107 -7.94 -4.25 20.04
N LEU A 108 -9.08 -4.11 20.72
CA LEU A 108 -9.59 -2.79 21.05
C LEU A 108 -8.58 -2.17 22.02
N LYS A 109 -8.07 -0.98 21.70
CA LYS A 109 -7.39 -0.20 22.73
C LYS A 109 -8.49 0.26 23.68
N ASP A 110 -8.43 -0.22 24.92
CA ASP A 110 -9.24 0.35 25.98
C ASP A 110 -8.80 1.82 26.12
N GLY A 111 -9.79 2.71 26.05
CA GLY A 111 -9.60 4.15 26.24
C GLY A 111 -9.46 4.48 27.72
#